data_AF-A0A5C4Y8X8-F1
#
_entry.id   AF-A0A5C4Y8X8-F1
#
_cell.length_a   1.000
_cell.length_b   1.000
_cell.length_c   1.000
_cell.angle_alpha   90.00
_cell.angle_beta   90.00
_cell.angle_gamma   90.00
#
_symmetry.space_group_name_H-M   'P 1'
#
loop_
_entity.id
_entity.type
_entity.pdbx_description
1 polymer ?
#
loop_
_entity_poly.entity_id
_entity_poly.type
_entity_poly.pdbx_seq_one_letter_code
_entity_poly.pdbx_strand_id
1 'polypeptide(L)'
;MTPAAASSERWAELVELYEYRVADTVQGRVPRSGRRALADLREELLSAPLESALYRRLLAADRQFRAHQKTLSKPPAAPPAPPQPTVWDAAQSSESEEARAWEELQMLAWGDAARAALQDHMTAWRREPGLLSLRVLYAALENAERAGQPGLAGQTPFAVPRLHDPLTDLDNPQVLQVLVEATVDLLVQPSGCERLGTALAQVQATPFPRHPDEDVLRAWVEAAEREPLAPQAKDTLIQALHSQFEPPRDPRERPAIRQAARDLGQRLGPLLAGGTPPALGGVPHHSVLYATQPHTALRAPDDGADELVVWLPGASSVRWRDTSFQWQAIGQNWQLQAGNQITLLQPQADPAERRVTLELPHLQFRAFVSGAYLLLRAHTDPQADLSRLLALGRAVALLLDPAESYAALRLGRAAAQLLREGRVDPAGLTASSAAKYTLASPAALLDFARKGAEALCAQLTPHSTQEILDILRSAARPLWLTGDWEDRLAGALDIAVHHREPLPAALKQTRVTLPSDTSGICVELRDDPPLSLQFGARALTLRRDFRREWSAIMPGHAPLALQDLTVARVPGFNVILARHGTWLAAAAQPDREAAGAPP
;
A
#
# COMPACT_ATOMS: atom_id res chain seq x y z
N MET A 1 37.49 -44.05 -12.02
CA MET A 1 36.68 -43.61 -10.87
C MET A 1 35.26 -43.41 -11.34
N THR A 2 34.27 -44.04 -10.70
CA THR A 2 32.84 -43.87 -11.00
C THR A 2 32.35 -42.51 -10.50
N PRO A 3 31.33 -41.88 -11.13
CA PRO A 3 30.83 -40.56 -10.73
C PRO A 3 30.32 -40.49 -9.27
N ALA A 4 29.93 -41.64 -8.69
CA ALA A 4 29.56 -41.75 -7.27
C ALA A 4 30.75 -41.64 -6.30
N ALA A 5 31.96 -42.05 -6.70
CA ALA A 5 33.15 -41.95 -5.86
C ALA A 5 33.62 -40.49 -5.73
N ALA A 6 33.55 -39.72 -6.82
CA ALA A 6 33.91 -38.30 -6.84
C ALA A 6 32.97 -37.43 -6.00
N SER A 7 31.68 -37.80 -5.89
CA SER A 7 30.74 -37.12 -4.99
C SER A 7 31.00 -37.44 -3.52
N SER A 8 31.40 -38.68 -3.19
CA SER A 8 31.70 -39.08 -1.81
C SER A 8 32.98 -38.41 -1.29
N GLU A 9 34.02 -38.31 -2.12
CA GLU A 9 35.26 -37.58 -1.80
C GLU A 9 35.00 -36.09 -1.55
N ARG A 10 34.21 -35.44 -2.40
CA ARG A 10 33.83 -34.03 -2.22
C ARG A 10 33.10 -33.78 -0.89
N TRP A 11 32.19 -34.68 -0.50
CA TRP A 11 31.48 -34.55 0.78
C TRP A 11 32.40 -34.77 1.98
N ALA A 12 33.38 -35.68 1.87
CA ALA A 12 34.37 -35.88 2.92
C ALA A 12 35.24 -34.62 3.14
N GLU A 13 35.69 -33.97 2.06
CA GLU A 13 36.46 -32.70 2.13
C GLU A 13 35.66 -31.57 2.79
N LEU A 14 34.36 -31.45 2.49
CA LEU A 14 33.50 -30.42 3.07
C LEU A 14 33.24 -30.66 4.57
N VAL A 15 33.09 -31.93 4.99
CA VAL A 15 32.96 -32.29 6.41
C VAL A 15 34.26 -32.00 7.17
N GLU A 16 35.42 -32.30 6.60
CA GLU A 16 36.73 -31.95 7.20
C GLU A 16 36.92 -30.43 7.31
N LEU A 17 36.52 -29.68 6.29
CA LEU A 17 36.54 -28.22 6.32
C LEU A 17 35.62 -27.65 7.42
N TYR A 18 34.46 -28.27 7.64
CA TYR A 18 33.54 -27.88 8.71
C TYR A 18 34.14 -28.18 10.09
N GLU A 19 34.70 -29.37 10.31
CA GLU A 19 35.38 -29.76 11.55
C GLU A 19 36.52 -28.77 11.89
N TYR A 20 37.37 -28.44 10.91
CA TYR A 20 38.47 -27.49 11.10
C TYR A 20 37.97 -26.10 11.50
N ARG A 21 36.93 -25.59 10.83
CA ARG A 21 36.37 -24.26 11.13
C ARG A 21 35.66 -24.20 12.48
N VAL A 22 34.97 -25.27 12.87
CA VAL A 22 34.37 -25.37 14.21
C VAL A 22 35.47 -25.37 15.27
N ALA A 23 36.56 -26.12 15.07
CA ALA A 23 37.69 -26.14 15.99
C ALA A 23 38.34 -24.75 16.16
N ASP A 24 38.58 -24.03 15.05
CA ASP A 24 39.09 -22.65 15.09
C ASP A 24 38.15 -21.70 15.85
N THR A 25 36.85 -21.84 15.63
CA THR A 25 35.83 -20.99 16.28
C THR A 25 35.76 -21.27 17.79
N VAL A 26 35.86 -22.54 18.19
CA VAL A 26 35.89 -22.95 19.61
C VAL A 26 37.17 -22.46 20.31
N GLN A 27 38.27 -22.32 19.57
CA GLN A 27 39.52 -21.75 20.08
C GLN A 27 39.53 -20.20 20.07
N GLY A 28 38.42 -19.55 19.74
CA GLY A 28 38.30 -18.09 19.72
C GLY A 28 38.98 -17.41 18.51
N ARG A 29 39.40 -18.17 17.50
CA ARG A 29 39.96 -17.62 16.25
C ARG A 29 38.84 -17.28 15.28
N VAL A 30 39.02 -16.21 14.49
CA VAL A 30 38.06 -15.82 13.45
C VAL A 30 38.35 -16.65 12.18
N PRO A 31 37.41 -17.48 11.69
CA PRO A 31 37.64 -18.24 10.47
C PRO A 31 37.81 -17.29 9.27
N ARG A 32 38.77 -17.59 8.37
CA ARG A 32 39.19 -16.73 7.24
C ARG A 32 38.07 -16.24 6.31
N SER A 33 36.92 -16.91 6.27
CA SER A 33 35.75 -16.56 5.45
C SER A 33 34.57 -15.95 6.24
N GLY A 34 34.77 -15.60 7.52
CA GLY A 34 33.74 -15.02 8.38
C GLY A 34 32.75 -16.04 8.97
N ARG A 35 32.04 -15.63 10.02
CA ARG A 35 31.08 -16.48 10.77
C ARG A 35 29.87 -16.93 9.93
N ARG A 36 29.48 -16.14 8.92
CA ARG A 36 28.36 -16.43 8.01
C ARG A 36 28.64 -17.64 7.12
N ALA A 37 29.85 -17.71 6.54
CA ALA A 37 30.27 -18.85 5.73
C ALA A 37 30.38 -20.18 6.49
N LEU A 38 30.47 -20.16 7.83
CA LEU A 38 30.38 -21.36 8.66
C LEU A 38 28.93 -21.82 8.86
N ALA A 39 27.99 -20.88 8.96
CA ALA A 39 26.56 -21.17 9.04
C ALA A 39 26.04 -21.73 7.71
N ASP A 40 26.47 -21.16 6.58
CA ASP A 40 26.09 -21.62 5.25
C ASP A 40 26.62 -23.04 4.96
N LEU A 41 27.89 -23.31 5.31
CA LEU A 41 28.50 -24.64 5.18
C LEU A 41 27.79 -25.70 6.05
N ARG A 42 27.33 -25.30 7.23
CA ARG A 42 26.56 -26.17 8.12
C ARG A 42 25.22 -26.55 7.50
N GLU A 43 24.52 -25.61 6.88
CA GLU A 43 23.23 -25.85 6.23
C GLU A 43 23.36 -26.74 4.99
N GLU A 44 24.42 -26.52 4.19
CA GLU A 44 24.76 -27.36 3.04
C GLU A 44 25.06 -28.80 3.46
N LEU A 45 25.85 -29.02 4.51
CA LEU A 45 26.17 -30.36 5.00
C LEU A 45 25.00 -31.09 5.66
N LEU A 46 24.07 -30.35 6.29
CA LEU A 46 22.87 -30.94 6.90
C LEU A 46 21.81 -31.35 5.88
N SER A 47 21.82 -30.75 4.69
CA SER A 47 20.92 -31.08 3.58
C SER A 47 21.53 -32.05 2.56
N ALA A 48 22.82 -32.39 2.71
CA ALA A 48 23.54 -33.29 1.81
C ALA A 48 23.22 -34.79 2.07
N PRO A 49 23.22 -35.63 1.01
CA PRO A 49 23.07 -37.09 1.12
C PRO A 49 24.38 -37.75 1.60
N LEU A 50 24.73 -37.54 2.87
CA LEU A 50 25.97 -38.04 3.46
C LEU A 50 25.90 -39.54 3.81
N GLU A 51 27.03 -40.23 3.62
CA GLU A 51 27.21 -41.59 4.15
C GLU A 51 27.17 -41.58 5.69
N SER A 52 26.75 -42.70 6.28
CA SER A 52 26.50 -42.82 7.74
C SER A 52 27.73 -42.55 8.63
N ALA A 53 28.94 -42.70 8.09
CA ALA A 53 30.18 -42.35 8.79
C ALA A 53 30.42 -40.83 8.82
N LEU A 54 30.24 -40.15 7.67
CA LEU A 54 30.40 -38.70 7.54
C LEU A 54 29.30 -37.94 8.29
N TYR A 55 28.07 -38.46 8.29
CA TYR A 55 26.97 -37.87 9.04
C TYR A 55 27.22 -37.88 10.57
N ARG A 56 27.81 -38.96 11.09
CA ARG A 56 28.19 -39.04 12.53
C ARG A 56 29.28 -38.03 12.89
N ARG A 57 30.26 -37.84 12.02
CA ARG A 57 31.32 -36.83 12.16
C ARG A 57 30.76 -35.40 12.18
N LEU A 58 29.88 -35.08 11.23
CA LEU A 58 29.17 -33.80 11.16
C LEU A 58 28.39 -33.50 12.46
N LEU A 59 27.63 -34.46 12.98
CA LEU A 59 26.85 -34.27 14.21
C LEU A 59 27.73 -34.06 15.45
N ALA A 60 28.92 -34.66 15.50
CA ALA A 60 29.86 -34.44 16.59
C ALA A 60 30.42 -33.01 16.57
N ALA A 61 30.80 -32.51 15.40
CA ALA A 61 31.24 -31.13 15.22
C ALA A 61 30.10 -30.12 15.49
N ASP A 62 28.88 -30.39 15.03
CA ASP A 62 27.73 -29.50 15.27
C ASP A 62 27.39 -29.37 16.77
N ARG A 63 27.55 -30.44 17.55
CA ARG A 63 27.38 -30.40 19.01
C ARG A 63 28.39 -29.47 19.67
N GLN A 64 29.65 -29.51 19.25
CA GLN A 64 30.70 -28.61 19.77
C GLN A 64 30.41 -27.15 19.42
N PHE A 65 29.99 -26.89 18.18
CA PHE A 65 29.62 -25.55 17.73
C PHE A 65 28.43 -24.97 18.51
N ARG A 66 27.36 -25.76 18.72
CA ARG A 66 26.19 -25.34 19.50
C ARG A 66 26.52 -25.13 20.99
N ALA A 67 27.39 -25.95 21.57
CA ALA A 67 27.84 -25.78 22.95
C ALA A 67 28.59 -24.44 23.10
N HIS A 68 29.46 -24.11 22.14
CA HIS A 68 30.18 -22.83 22.14
C HIS A 68 29.26 -21.61 21.96
N GLN A 69 28.23 -21.70 21.11
CA GLN A 69 27.22 -20.65 20.99
C GLN A 69 26.48 -20.40 22.32
N LYS A 70 26.12 -21.48 23.03
CA LYS A 70 25.47 -21.37 24.34
C LYS A 70 26.37 -20.73 25.40
N THR A 71 27.68 -20.96 25.36
CA THR A 71 28.63 -20.29 26.27
C THR A 71 28.82 -18.80 25.95
N LEU A 72 28.74 -18.38 24.67
CA LEU A 72 28.78 -16.97 24.30
C LEU A 72 27.51 -16.21 24.71
N SER A 73 26.36 -16.88 24.80
CA SER A 73 25.09 -16.28 25.21
C SER A 73 24.90 -16.20 26.74
N LYS A 74 25.84 -16.71 27.54
CA LYS A 74 25.77 -16.66 29.00
C LYS A 74 26.60 -15.47 29.52
N PRO A 75 25.99 -14.41 30.10
CA PRO A 75 26.76 -13.32 30.68
C PRO A 75 27.62 -13.84 31.85
N PRO A 76 28.83 -13.29 32.07
CA PRO A 76 29.74 -13.78 33.10
C PRO A 76 29.16 -13.55 34.50
N ALA A 77 29.22 -14.57 35.35
CA ALA A 77 28.81 -14.48 36.75
C ALA A 77 29.80 -13.61 37.54
N ALA A 78 29.29 -12.55 38.17
CA ALA A 78 30.06 -11.69 39.06
C ALA A 78 30.20 -12.32 40.47
N PRO A 79 31.31 -12.07 41.20
CA PRO A 79 31.50 -12.52 42.58
C PRO A 79 30.54 -11.80 43.56
N PRO A 80 30.23 -12.39 44.74
CA PRO A 80 29.16 -11.92 45.60
C PRO A 80 29.54 -10.61 46.31
N ALA A 81 28.73 -9.58 46.12
CA ALA A 81 28.76 -8.34 46.89
C ALA A 81 27.82 -8.45 48.11
N PRO A 82 28.12 -7.75 49.23
CA PRO A 82 27.36 -7.84 50.48
C PRO A 82 25.90 -7.37 50.32
N PRO A 83 24.98 -7.84 51.18
CA PRO A 83 23.56 -7.64 50.99
C PRO A 83 23.18 -6.17 51.15
N GLN A 84 22.75 -5.55 50.04
CA GLN A 84 21.99 -4.32 50.09
C GLN A 84 20.50 -4.63 50.25
N PRO A 85 19.74 -3.78 50.97
CA PRO A 85 18.34 -4.00 51.23
C PRO A 85 17.58 -4.11 49.91
N THR A 86 16.84 -5.20 49.75
CA THR A 86 15.90 -5.43 48.66
C THR A 86 14.82 -4.35 48.68
N VAL A 87 15.07 -3.26 47.97
CA VAL A 87 14.00 -2.54 47.29
C VAL A 87 13.62 -3.46 46.14
N TRP A 88 12.43 -4.05 46.25
CA TRP A 88 11.78 -4.75 45.16
C TRP A 88 11.48 -3.72 44.07
N ASP A 89 12.45 -3.45 43.20
CA ASP A 89 12.16 -2.86 41.91
C ASP A 89 11.45 -3.96 41.10
N ALA A 90 10.13 -4.03 41.27
CA ALA A 90 9.29 -4.53 40.20
C ALA A 90 9.76 -3.79 38.95
N ALA A 91 10.13 -4.54 37.90
CA ALA A 91 10.49 -3.96 36.62
C ALA A 91 9.44 -2.91 36.26
N GLN A 92 9.79 -1.63 36.43
CA GLN A 92 9.02 -0.55 35.88
C GLN A 92 9.23 -0.69 34.38
N SER A 93 8.34 -1.41 33.71
CA SER A 93 8.05 -1.19 32.30
C SER A 93 7.43 0.20 32.18
N SER A 94 8.21 1.25 32.44
CA SER A 94 7.92 2.56 31.88
C SER A 94 8.24 2.43 30.39
N GLU A 95 7.21 2.22 29.58
CA GLU A 95 7.31 2.44 28.13
C GLU A 95 8.05 3.76 27.90
N SER A 96 9.12 3.71 27.09
CA SER A 96 9.86 4.93 26.77
C SER A 96 8.94 5.92 26.06
N GLU A 97 9.19 7.22 26.21
CA GLU A 97 8.46 8.26 25.47
C GLU A 97 8.48 7.99 23.95
N GLU A 98 9.60 7.46 23.44
CA GLU A 98 9.76 7.04 22.05
C GLU A 98 8.80 5.90 21.66
N ALA A 99 8.60 4.92 22.54
CA ALA A 99 7.66 3.81 22.31
C ALA A 99 6.22 4.30 22.24
N ARG A 100 5.83 5.19 23.17
CA ARG A 100 4.48 5.79 23.17
C ARG A 100 4.24 6.64 21.93
N ALA A 101 5.20 7.49 21.57
CA ALA A 101 5.09 8.32 20.38
C ALA A 101 5.04 7.48 19.11
N TRP A 102 5.83 6.40 19.03
CA TRP A 102 5.78 5.45 17.92
C TRP A 102 4.40 4.81 17.78
N GLU A 103 3.85 4.26 18.86
CA GLU A 103 2.52 3.64 18.87
C GLU A 103 1.43 4.65 18.47
N GLU A 104 1.47 5.86 19.03
CA GLU A 104 0.51 6.90 18.70
C GLU A 104 0.60 7.33 17.23
N LEU A 105 1.80 7.54 16.69
CA LEU A 105 1.99 7.88 15.27
C LEU A 105 1.45 6.79 14.34
N GLN A 106 1.70 5.52 14.66
CA GLN A 106 1.20 4.39 13.89
C GLN A 106 -0.34 4.30 13.97
N MET A 107 -0.92 4.56 15.14
CA MET A 107 -2.38 4.64 15.31
C MET A 107 -3.01 5.79 14.54
N LEU A 108 -2.40 6.98 14.54
CA LEU A 108 -2.86 8.12 13.74
C LEU A 108 -2.82 7.81 12.25
N ALA A 109 -1.72 7.23 11.78
CA ALA A 109 -1.54 6.87 10.38
C ALA A 109 -2.47 5.73 9.93
N TRP A 110 -2.73 4.77 10.81
CA TRP A 110 -3.73 3.73 10.57
C TRP A 110 -5.15 4.30 10.53
N GLY A 111 -5.54 5.14 11.49
CA GLY A 111 -6.87 5.76 11.56
C GLY A 111 -7.16 6.63 10.33
N ASP A 112 -6.14 7.30 9.83
CA ASP A 112 -6.21 8.08 8.59
C ASP A 112 -6.38 7.21 7.32
N ALA A 113 -5.75 6.04 7.26
CA ALA A 113 -6.01 5.05 6.20
C ALA A 113 -7.42 4.42 6.34
N ALA A 114 -7.85 4.13 7.57
CA ALA A 114 -9.18 3.59 7.86
C ALA A 114 -10.28 4.57 7.44
N ARG A 115 -10.08 5.88 7.68
CA ARG A 115 -10.98 6.95 7.22
C ARG A 115 -11.16 6.92 5.71
N ALA A 116 -10.07 6.88 4.95
CA ALA A 116 -10.13 6.84 3.49
C ALA A 116 -10.86 5.57 2.99
N ALA A 117 -10.54 4.41 3.56
CA ALA A 117 -11.21 3.15 3.20
C ALA A 117 -12.72 3.17 3.53
N LEU A 118 -13.11 3.72 4.67
CA LEU A 118 -14.51 3.86 5.05
C LEU A 118 -15.27 4.82 4.13
N GLN A 119 -14.67 5.95 3.72
CA GLN A 119 -15.28 6.87 2.75
C GLN A 119 -15.57 6.18 1.40
N ASP A 120 -14.63 5.36 0.92
CA ASP A 120 -14.82 4.57 -0.30
C ASP A 120 -15.98 3.57 -0.15
N HIS A 121 -16.04 2.87 0.99
CA HIS A 121 -17.12 1.94 1.29
C HIS A 121 -18.48 2.62 1.42
N MET A 122 -18.55 3.78 2.07
CA MET A 122 -19.78 4.56 2.23
C MET A 122 -20.41 4.94 0.89
N THR A 123 -19.57 5.31 -0.07
CA THR A 123 -20.02 5.66 -1.43
C THR A 123 -20.68 4.45 -2.13
N ALA A 124 -20.22 3.24 -1.85
CA ALA A 124 -20.86 2.02 -2.34
C ALA A 124 -22.15 1.71 -1.57
N TRP A 125 -22.13 1.77 -0.24
CA TRP A 125 -23.27 1.44 0.62
C TRP A 125 -24.46 2.38 0.45
N ARG A 126 -24.23 3.65 0.12
CA ARG A 126 -25.29 4.61 -0.20
C ARG A 126 -26.13 4.21 -1.42
N ARG A 127 -25.58 3.40 -2.32
CA ARG A 127 -26.28 2.90 -3.51
C ARG A 127 -27.00 1.56 -3.26
N GLU A 128 -26.84 0.97 -2.08
CA GLU A 128 -27.47 -0.30 -1.75
C GLU A 128 -28.96 -0.12 -1.46
N PRO A 129 -29.83 -1.02 -1.93
CA PRO A 129 -31.26 -0.93 -1.66
C PRO A 129 -31.53 -1.05 -0.16
N GLY A 130 -32.28 -0.09 0.38
CA GLY A 130 -32.66 -0.09 1.80
C GLY A 130 -31.54 0.21 2.79
N LEU A 131 -30.38 0.69 2.32
CA LEU A 131 -29.23 1.17 3.10
C LEU A 131 -28.79 0.19 4.19
N LEU A 132 -28.88 -1.11 3.92
CA LEU A 132 -28.76 -2.15 4.96
C LEU A 132 -27.39 -2.09 5.66
N SER A 133 -26.28 -1.96 4.91
CA SER A 133 -24.95 -1.85 5.52
C SER A 133 -24.80 -0.59 6.37
N LEU A 134 -25.37 0.55 5.98
CA LEU A 134 -25.30 1.81 6.75
C LEU A 134 -26.09 1.70 8.05
N ARG A 135 -27.31 1.17 7.98
CA ARG A 135 -28.16 0.96 9.16
C ARG A 135 -27.53 0.00 10.16
N VAL A 136 -26.90 -1.07 9.66
CA VAL A 136 -26.17 -2.02 10.50
C VAL A 136 -24.95 -1.36 11.13
N LEU A 137 -24.14 -0.62 10.36
CA LEU A 137 -22.95 0.04 10.89
C LEU A 137 -23.33 1.04 11.98
N TYR A 138 -24.36 1.86 11.74
CA TYR A 138 -24.87 2.81 12.73
C TYR A 138 -25.22 2.12 14.05
N ALA A 139 -26.02 1.05 14.00
CA ALA A 139 -26.37 0.30 15.21
C ALA A 139 -25.16 -0.40 15.87
N ALA A 140 -24.21 -0.91 15.07
CA ALA A 140 -23.01 -1.52 15.62
C ALA A 140 -22.10 -0.49 16.30
N LEU A 141 -21.94 0.70 15.73
CA LEU A 141 -21.21 1.81 16.32
C LEU A 141 -21.84 2.23 17.65
N GLU A 142 -23.13 2.51 17.64
CA GLU A 142 -23.94 2.87 18.81
C GLU A 142 -23.84 1.83 19.94
N ASN A 143 -23.82 0.53 19.60
CA ASN A 143 -23.65 -0.54 20.58
C ASN A 143 -22.21 -0.62 21.11
N ALA A 144 -21.20 -0.41 20.26
CA ALA A 144 -19.80 -0.43 20.64
C ALA A 144 -19.41 0.76 21.52
N GLU A 145 -20.00 1.94 21.28
CA GLU A 145 -19.85 3.13 22.12
C GLU A 145 -20.48 2.91 23.49
N ARG A 146 -21.73 2.42 23.57
CA ARG A 146 -22.40 2.08 24.84
C ARG A 146 -21.61 1.06 25.65
N ALA A 147 -21.01 0.07 24.99
CA ALA A 147 -20.18 -0.93 25.65
C ALA A 147 -18.91 -0.34 26.30
N GLY A 148 -18.39 0.78 25.79
CA GLY A 148 -17.25 1.49 26.37
C GLY A 148 -17.60 2.49 27.46
N GLN A 149 -18.89 2.83 27.62
CA GLN A 149 -19.32 3.82 28.60
C GLN A 149 -19.67 3.18 29.95
N PRO A 150 -19.12 3.69 31.07
CA PRO A 150 -19.47 3.20 32.40
C PRO A 150 -20.97 3.34 32.67
N GLY A 151 -21.63 2.26 33.11
CA GLY A 151 -23.06 2.26 33.45
C GLY A 151 -24.03 2.01 32.27
N LEU A 152 -23.55 2.04 31.03
CA LEU A 152 -24.32 1.62 29.85
C LEU A 152 -23.93 0.23 29.35
N ALA A 153 -22.79 -0.30 29.79
CA ALA A 153 -22.37 -1.66 29.49
C ALA A 153 -23.41 -2.69 29.99
N GLY A 154 -23.92 -3.53 29.08
CA GLY A 154 -24.91 -4.56 29.38
C GLY A 154 -26.38 -4.13 29.30
N GLN A 155 -26.67 -2.89 28.87
CA GLN A 155 -28.04 -2.47 28.54
C GLN A 155 -28.54 -3.16 27.25
N THR A 156 -29.86 -3.07 27.02
CA THR A 156 -30.49 -3.63 25.82
C THR A 156 -29.82 -3.04 24.57
N PRO A 157 -29.33 -3.88 23.63
CA PRO A 157 -28.67 -3.41 22.43
C PRO A 157 -29.56 -2.48 21.61
N PHE A 158 -28.95 -1.43 21.08
CA PHE A 158 -29.57 -0.56 20.11
C PHE A 158 -29.97 -1.34 18.86
N ALA A 159 -31.24 -1.24 18.48
CA ALA A 159 -31.80 -1.92 17.33
C ALA A 159 -31.34 -1.24 16.03
N VAL A 160 -31.16 -2.02 14.96
CA VAL A 160 -30.88 -1.47 13.61
C VAL A 160 -31.98 -0.47 13.23
N PRO A 161 -31.71 0.80 12.85
CA PRO A 161 -32.76 1.77 12.53
C PRO A 161 -33.71 1.30 11.42
N ARG A 162 -34.91 1.88 11.34
CA ARG A 162 -35.82 1.65 10.20
C ARG A 162 -35.27 2.34 8.94
N LEU A 163 -35.78 1.95 7.77
CA LEU A 163 -35.44 2.61 6.52
C LEU A 163 -36.11 4.01 6.51
N HIS A 164 -35.33 5.07 6.25
CA HIS A 164 -35.74 6.49 6.40
C HIS A 164 -36.17 6.87 7.82
N ASP A 165 -35.51 6.33 8.85
CA ASP A 165 -35.71 6.80 10.22
C ASP A 165 -35.25 8.27 10.35
N PRO A 166 -36.17 9.22 10.64
CA PRO A 166 -35.88 10.64 10.63
C PRO A 166 -34.87 11.07 11.69
N LEU A 167 -34.63 10.24 12.72
CA LEU A 167 -33.64 10.52 13.76
C LEU A 167 -32.22 10.15 13.30
N THR A 168 -32.08 9.27 12.32
CA THR A 168 -30.78 8.81 11.83
C THR A 168 -30.40 9.39 10.48
N ASP A 169 -31.37 9.73 9.61
CA ASP A 169 -31.17 10.43 8.32
C ASP A 169 -29.96 9.92 7.49
N LEU A 170 -29.83 8.60 7.35
CA LEU A 170 -28.67 7.95 6.69
C LEU A 170 -28.60 8.18 5.17
N ASP A 171 -29.58 8.85 4.58
CA ASP A 171 -29.56 9.29 3.18
C ASP A 171 -28.74 10.59 2.97
N ASN A 172 -28.54 11.33 4.06
CA ASN A 172 -27.87 12.62 4.08
C ASN A 172 -26.35 12.47 4.10
N PRO A 173 -25.62 13.04 3.11
CA PRO A 173 -24.18 12.90 3.01
C PRO A 173 -23.41 13.47 4.20
N GLN A 174 -23.94 14.50 4.87
CA GLN A 174 -23.32 15.09 6.05
C GLN A 174 -23.35 14.12 7.24
N VAL A 175 -24.46 13.41 7.42
CA VAL A 175 -24.60 12.39 8.47
C VAL A 175 -23.65 11.22 8.21
N LEU A 176 -23.50 10.82 6.95
CA LEU A 176 -22.55 9.76 6.59
C LEU A 176 -21.10 10.16 6.88
N GLN A 177 -20.74 11.43 6.69
CA GLN A 177 -19.41 11.92 7.05
C GLN A 177 -19.20 11.85 8.57
N VAL A 178 -20.18 12.27 9.37
CA VAL A 178 -20.13 12.15 10.83
C VAL A 178 -20.02 10.68 11.26
N LEU A 179 -20.76 9.77 10.61
CA LEU A 179 -20.71 8.34 10.88
C LEU A 179 -19.31 7.75 10.60
N VAL A 180 -18.65 8.19 9.54
CA VAL A 180 -17.27 7.79 9.23
C VAL A 180 -16.33 8.26 10.33
N GLU A 181 -16.37 9.54 10.68
CA GLU A 181 -15.47 10.09 11.70
C GLU A 181 -15.69 9.40 13.05
N ALA A 182 -16.95 9.24 13.49
CA ALA A 182 -17.28 8.53 14.73
C ALA A 182 -16.81 7.07 14.72
N THR A 183 -16.91 6.39 13.56
CA THR A 183 -16.38 5.02 13.42
C THR A 183 -14.86 5.01 13.56
N VAL A 184 -14.15 5.93 12.91
CA VAL A 184 -12.68 6.04 13.01
C VAL A 184 -12.24 6.39 14.42
N ASP A 185 -12.94 7.33 15.07
CA ASP A 185 -12.66 7.75 16.45
C ASP A 185 -12.83 6.59 17.43
N LEU A 186 -13.90 5.79 17.27
CA LEU A 186 -14.06 4.55 18.04
C LEU A 186 -12.90 3.59 17.77
N LEU A 187 -12.54 3.40 16.50
CA LEU A 187 -11.54 2.44 16.05
C LEU A 187 -10.13 2.73 16.57
N VAL A 188 -9.77 4.01 16.71
CA VAL A 188 -8.46 4.44 17.24
C VAL A 188 -8.39 4.32 18.77
N GLN A 189 -9.52 4.22 19.47
CA GLN A 189 -9.53 4.00 20.92
C GLN A 189 -9.00 2.61 21.30
N PRO A 190 -8.47 2.46 22.53
CA PRO A 190 -8.17 1.14 23.10
C PRO A 190 -9.39 0.22 23.03
N SER A 191 -9.20 -1.03 22.56
CA SER A 191 -10.25 -2.03 22.33
C SER A 191 -11.37 -1.63 21.35
N GLY A 192 -11.24 -0.51 20.64
CA GLY A 192 -12.25 -0.01 19.70
C GLY A 192 -12.62 -1.01 18.61
N CYS A 193 -11.61 -1.60 17.99
CA CYS A 193 -11.77 -2.66 16.97
C CYS A 193 -12.51 -3.89 17.53
N GLU A 194 -12.13 -4.36 18.72
CA GLU A 194 -12.76 -5.51 19.38
C GLU A 194 -14.22 -5.23 19.73
N ARG A 195 -14.50 -4.02 20.24
CA ARG A 195 -15.86 -3.59 20.57
C ARG A 195 -16.74 -3.51 19.32
N LEU A 196 -16.26 -2.90 18.23
CA LEU A 196 -17.02 -2.83 16.99
C LEU A 196 -17.26 -4.23 16.38
N GLY A 197 -16.24 -5.09 16.38
CA GLY A 197 -16.38 -6.49 15.94
C GLY A 197 -17.42 -7.27 16.76
N THR A 198 -17.40 -7.09 18.09
CA THR A 198 -18.39 -7.68 18.99
C THR A 198 -19.79 -7.14 18.74
N ALA A 199 -19.94 -5.83 18.54
CA ALA A 199 -21.23 -5.21 18.25
C ALA A 199 -21.81 -5.67 16.91
N LEU A 200 -20.99 -5.84 15.87
CA LEU A 200 -21.41 -6.42 14.59
C LEU A 200 -21.93 -7.86 14.76
N ALA A 201 -21.24 -8.68 15.56
CA ALA A 201 -21.69 -10.03 15.88
C ALA A 201 -23.00 -10.04 16.67
N GLN A 202 -23.19 -9.09 17.59
CA GLN A 202 -24.45 -8.91 18.33
C GLN A 202 -25.61 -8.52 17.41
N VAL A 203 -25.40 -7.56 16.50
CA VAL A 203 -26.41 -7.17 15.50
C VAL A 203 -26.74 -8.35 14.58
N GLN A 204 -25.75 -9.16 14.19
CA GLN A 204 -25.99 -10.38 13.41
C GLN A 204 -26.83 -11.41 14.20
N ALA A 205 -26.63 -11.56 15.51
CA ALA A 205 -27.43 -12.47 16.32
C ALA A 205 -28.87 -11.95 16.48
N THR A 206 -29.00 -10.68 16.89
CA THR A 206 -30.26 -10.06 17.30
C THR A 206 -30.39 -8.64 16.71
N PRO A 207 -30.79 -8.50 15.43
CA PRO A 207 -30.81 -7.20 14.74
C PRO A 207 -31.71 -6.13 15.37
N PHE A 208 -32.83 -6.57 15.94
CA PHE A 208 -33.74 -5.72 16.70
C PHE A 208 -34.28 -6.58 17.85
N PRO A 209 -33.74 -6.40 19.07
CA PRO A 209 -34.25 -7.11 20.25
C PRO A 209 -35.72 -6.76 20.49
N ARG A 210 -36.44 -7.67 21.14
CA ARG A 210 -37.84 -7.42 21.51
C ARG A 210 -37.88 -6.25 22.49
N HIS A 211 -38.74 -5.28 22.23
CA HIS A 211 -38.95 -4.18 23.16
C HIS A 211 -39.68 -4.70 24.41
N PRO A 212 -39.35 -4.25 25.64
CA PRO A 212 -40.08 -4.66 26.85
C PRO A 212 -41.59 -4.41 26.74
N ASP A 213 -41.98 -3.34 26.05
CA ASP A 213 -43.40 -3.01 25.84
C ASP A 213 -44.12 -3.98 24.91
N GLU A 214 -43.42 -4.78 24.08
CA GLU A 214 -44.07 -5.81 23.27
C GLU A 214 -44.64 -6.95 24.13
N ASP A 215 -43.99 -7.26 25.25
CA ASP A 215 -44.49 -8.27 26.20
C ASP A 215 -45.64 -7.69 27.04
N VAL A 216 -45.59 -6.40 27.40
CA VAL A 216 -46.68 -5.68 28.08
C VAL A 216 -47.92 -5.56 27.19
N LEU A 217 -47.75 -5.10 25.94
CA LEU A 217 -48.82 -5.01 24.96
C LEU A 217 -49.47 -6.38 24.73
N ARG A 218 -48.67 -7.43 24.58
CA ARG A 218 -49.20 -8.79 24.40
C ARG A 218 -49.99 -9.25 25.62
N ALA A 219 -49.49 -9.01 26.83
CA ALA A 219 -50.21 -9.32 28.06
C ALA A 219 -51.53 -8.52 28.18
N TRP A 220 -51.54 -7.26 27.76
CA TRP A 220 -52.73 -6.41 27.75
C TRP A 220 -53.75 -6.83 26.68
N VAL A 221 -53.29 -7.21 25.49
CA VAL A 221 -54.15 -7.78 24.45
C VAL A 221 -54.75 -9.11 24.90
N GLU A 222 -53.96 -10.00 25.50
CA GLU A 222 -54.47 -11.25 26.08
C GLU A 222 -55.46 -11.02 27.24
N ALA A 223 -55.26 -9.97 28.04
CA ALA A 223 -56.18 -9.59 29.10
C ALA A 223 -57.50 -9.06 28.54
N ALA A 224 -57.43 -8.13 27.59
CA ALA A 224 -58.58 -7.63 26.82
C ALA A 224 -59.30 -8.77 26.08
N GLU A 225 -58.56 -9.81 25.67
CA GLU A 225 -59.13 -10.99 25.03
C GLU A 225 -59.99 -11.85 25.96
N ARG A 226 -59.68 -11.86 27.26
CA ARG A 226 -60.39 -12.65 28.27
C ARG A 226 -61.54 -11.87 28.93
N GLU A 227 -61.68 -10.59 28.62
CA GLU A 227 -62.67 -9.71 29.22
C GLU A 227 -64.07 -9.95 28.63
N PRO A 228 -65.14 -9.99 29.45
CA PRO A 228 -66.49 -10.30 28.99
C PRO A 228 -67.16 -9.07 28.33
N LEU A 229 -66.57 -8.59 27.23
CA LEU A 229 -67.06 -7.46 26.45
C LEU A 229 -67.80 -7.93 25.20
N ALA A 230 -68.69 -7.08 24.68
CA ALA A 230 -69.29 -7.29 23.36
C ALA A 230 -68.20 -7.27 22.26
N PRO A 231 -68.31 -8.08 21.18
CA PRO A 231 -67.25 -8.23 20.18
C PRO A 231 -66.71 -6.91 19.61
N GLN A 232 -67.60 -5.97 19.27
CA GLN A 232 -67.19 -4.64 18.77
C GLN A 232 -66.42 -3.81 19.79
N ALA A 233 -66.80 -3.85 21.08
CA ALA A 233 -66.12 -3.11 22.14
C ALA A 233 -64.72 -3.69 22.39
N LYS A 234 -64.59 -5.01 22.30
CA LYS A 234 -63.32 -5.74 22.39
C LYS A 234 -62.37 -5.38 21.26
N ASP A 235 -62.85 -5.39 20.02
CA ASP A 235 -62.05 -5.00 18.85
C ASP A 235 -61.58 -3.54 18.95
N THR A 236 -62.46 -2.66 19.46
CA THR A 236 -62.13 -1.24 19.68
C THR A 236 -61.05 -1.07 20.76
N LEU A 237 -61.13 -1.83 21.85
CA LEU A 237 -60.12 -1.83 22.91
C LEU A 237 -58.77 -2.35 22.41
N ILE A 238 -58.76 -3.46 21.66
CA ILE A 238 -57.54 -4.02 21.07
C ILE A 238 -56.92 -3.04 20.07
N GLN A 239 -57.72 -2.38 19.22
CA GLN A 239 -57.22 -1.31 18.33
C GLN A 239 -56.65 -0.12 19.11
N ALA A 240 -57.31 0.31 20.18
CA ALA A 240 -56.81 1.40 21.02
C ALA A 240 -55.47 1.03 21.67
N LEU A 241 -55.32 -0.19 22.17
CA LEU A 241 -54.05 -0.71 22.70
C LEU A 241 -52.96 -0.68 21.62
N HIS A 242 -53.24 -1.18 20.41
CA HIS A 242 -52.27 -1.12 19.31
C HIS A 242 -51.90 0.30 18.86
N SER A 243 -52.80 1.29 19.04
CA SER A 243 -52.51 2.68 18.70
C SER A 243 -51.60 3.41 19.71
N GLN A 244 -51.51 2.89 20.95
CA GLN A 244 -50.71 3.48 22.02
C GLN A 244 -49.25 3.00 22.02
N PHE A 245 -48.97 1.86 21.38
CA PHE A 245 -47.65 1.26 21.31
C PHE A 245 -47.14 1.23 19.86
N GLU A 246 -45.84 1.35 19.68
CA GLU A 246 -45.25 1.29 18.35
C GLU A 246 -45.45 -0.11 17.73
N PRO A 247 -45.87 -0.22 16.46
CA PRO A 247 -46.13 -1.52 15.85
C PRO A 247 -44.86 -2.39 15.82
N PRO A 248 -44.99 -3.70 16.05
CA PRO A 248 -43.85 -4.62 16.04
C PRO A 248 -43.23 -4.66 14.64
N ARG A 249 -41.91 -4.75 14.60
CA ARG A 249 -41.17 -4.74 13.34
C ARG A 249 -41.36 -6.03 12.55
N ASP A 250 -41.44 -5.92 11.22
CA ASP A 250 -41.60 -7.10 10.35
C ASP A 250 -40.43 -8.09 10.54
N PRO A 251 -40.68 -9.31 11.02
CA PRO A 251 -39.65 -10.33 11.20
C PRO A 251 -38.91 -10.70 9.90
N ARG A 252 -39.51 -10.44 8.73
CA ARG A 252 -38.92 -10.71 7.41
C ARG A 252 -37.72 -9.82 7.10
N GLU A 253 -37.52 -8.71 7.81
CA GLU A 253 -36.30 -7.89 7.69
C GLU A 253 -35.07 -8.59 8.28
N ARG A 254 -35.24 -9.50 9.25
CA ARG A 254 -34.13 -10.09 10.02
C ARG A 254 -33.10 -10.78 9.13
N PRO A 255 -33.46 -11.68 8.20
CA PRO A 255 -32.47 -12.39 7.39
C PRO A 255 -31.59 -11.44 6.58
N ALA A 256 -32.17 -10.39 5.98
CA ALA A 256 -31.43 -9.41 5.20
C ALA A 256 -30.45 -8.61 6.06
N ILE A 257 -30.88 -8.15 7.25
CA ILE A 257 -30.00 -7.40 8.16
C ILE A 257 -28.88 -8.29 8.71
N ARG A 258 -29.16 -9.55 9.04
CA ARG A 258 -28.14 -10.51 9.49
C ARG A 258 -27.10 -10.77 8.42
N GLN A 259 -27.53 -10.91 7.16
CA GLN A 259 -26.61 -11.08 6.04
C GLN A 259 -25.76 -9.82 5.85
N ALA A 260 -26.37 -8.64 5.89
CA ALA A 260 -25.64 -7.37 5.80
C ALA A 260 -24.61 -7.20 6.93
N ALA A 261 -24.93 -7.61 8.16
CA ALA A 261 -23.98 -7.58 9.29
C ALA A 261 -22.80 -8.53 9.09
N ARG A 262 -23.04 -9.73 8.56
CA ARG A 262 -21.98 -10.67 8.21
C ARG A 262 -21.09 -10.10 7.09
N ASP A 263 -21.69 -9.58 6.03
CA ASP A 263 -20.95 -9.03 4.89
C ASP A 263 -20.15 -7.79 5.29
N LEU A 264 -20.73 -6.94 6.16
CA LEU A 264 -20.05 -5.79 6.73
C LEU A 264 -18.86 -6.22 7.60
N GLY A 265 -19.03 -7.22 8.47
CA GLY A 265 -17.94 -7.79 9.26
C GLY A 265 -16.82 -8.38 8.40
N GLN A 266 -17.15 -9.01 7.27
CA GLN A 266 -16.15 -9.50 6.32
C GLN A 266 -15.42 -8.37 5.60
N ARG A 267 -16.15 -7.34 5.14
CA ARG A 267 -15.57 -6.17 4.45
C ARG A 267 -14.68 -5.35 5.39
N LEU A 268 -15.10 -5.17 6.64
CA LEU A 268 -14.34 -4.44 7.66
C LEU A 268 -13.26 -5.29 8.34
N GLY A 269 -13.29 -6.61 8.19
CA GLY A 269 -12.33 -7.53 8.82
C GLY A 269 -10.86 -7.13 8.65
N PRO A 270 -10.38 -6.78 7.45
CA PRO A 270 -9.01 -6.29 7.25
C PRO A 270 -8.70 -5.00 8.03
N LEU A 271 -9.65 -4.07 8.13
CA LEU A 271 -9.50 -2.85 8.92
C LEU A 271 -9.43 -3.18 10.41
N LEU A 272 -10.38 -3.97 10.91
CA LEU A 272 -10.45 -4.37 12.32
C LEU A 272 -9.22 -5.15 12.79
N ALA A 273 -8.65 -5.99 11.92
CA ALA A 273 -7.41 -6.72 12.20
C ALA A 273 -6.18 -5.83 12.21
N GLY A 274 -6.17 -4.75 11.42
CA GLY A 274 -5.04 -3.81 11.31
C GLY A 274 -5.01 -2.74 12.40
N GLY A 275 -6.12 -2.51 13.10
CA GLY A 275 -6.23 -1.49 14.15
C GLY A 275 -5.81 -1.92 15.54
N THR A 276 -5.46 -3.19 15.72
CA THR A 276 -4.75 -3.62 16.91
C THR A 276 -3.29 -3.20 16.73
N PRO A 277 -2.79 -2.19 17.47
CA PRO A 277 -1.35 -1.95 17.46
C PRO A 277 -0.66 -3.26 17.85
N PRO A 278 0.54 -3.55 17.34
CA PRO A 278 1.32 -4.69 17.80
C PRO A 278 1.70 -4.48 19.28
N ALA A 279 0.74 -4.66 20.18
CA ALA A 279 0.95 -4.64 21.61
C ALA A 279 1.93 -5.77 21.92
N LEU A 280 3.11 -5.38 22.44
CA LEU A 280 4.27 -6.17 22.89
C LEU A 280 5.55 -6.04 22.06
N GLY A 281 5.60 -5.24 20.99
CA GLY A 281 6.84 -4.95 20.26
C GLY A 281 7.27 -3.50 20.44
N GLY A 282 8.30 -3.23 21.25
CA GLY A 282 8.89 -1.89 21.34
C GLY A 282 9.33 -1.35 19.97
N VAL A 283 9.71 -0.08 19.93
CA VAL A 283 10.17 0.63 18.71
C VAL A 283 11.13 -0.26 17.90
N PRO A 284 10.84 -0.56 16.62
CA PRO A 284 11.69 -1.44 15.83
C PRO A 284 13.13 -0.92 15.74
N HIS A 285 14.09 -1.82 15.64
CA HIS A 285 15.49 -1.44 15.47
C HIS A 285 15.69 -0.64 14.18
N HIS A 286 16.50 0.42 14.25
CA HIS A 286 16.84 1.26 13.10
C HIS A 286 15.62 1.84 12.36
N SER A 287 14.60 2.30 13.09
CA SER A 287 13.35 2.79 12.52
C SER A 287 13.11 4.30 12.70
N VAL A 288 13.83 4.95 13.63
CA VAL A 288 13.64 6.37 13.94
C VAL A 288 14.88 7.15 13.55
N LEU A 289 14.74 8.09 12.62
CA LEU A 289 15.82 8.99 12.22
C LEU A 289 16.14 9.98 13.34
N TYR A 290 17.43 10.16 13.59
CA TYR A 290 17.97 10.97 14.68
C TYR A 290 17.55 10.51 16.08
N ALA A 291 17.08 9.27 16.27
CA ALA A 291 16.56 8.78 17.55
C ALA A 291 17.46 9.05 18.75
N THR A 292 16.84 9.22 19.91
CA THR A 292 17.55 9.35 21.19
C THR A 292 18.25 8.05 21.59
N GLN A 293 17.69 6.91 21.21
CA GLN A 293 18.16 5.59 21.60
C GLN A 293 19.01 4.96 20.48
N PRO A 294 20.27 4.53 20.76
CA PRO A 294 21.16 4.01 19.72
C PRO A 294 20.63 2.78 18.97
N HIS A 295 19.75 2.00 19.59
CA HIS A 295 19.23 0.76 19.01
C HIS A 295 18.03 0.98 18.08
N THR A 296 17.32 2.11 18.20
CA THR A 296 16.21 2.52 17.31
C THR A 296 16.68 3.48 16.23
N ALA A 297 17.86 4.10 16.41
CA ALA A 297 18.45 5.05 15.48
C ALA A 297 18.62 4.47 14.06
N LEU A 298 17.88 5.05 13.12
CA LEU A 298 18.04 4.88 11.69
C LEU A 298 19.24 5.72 11.21
N ARG A 299 20.13 5.11 10.43
CA ARG A 299 21.38 5.77 9.98
C ARG A 299 21.17 6.80 8.88
N ALA A 300 20.27 6.51 7.95
CA ALA A 300 19.95 7.35 6.80
C ALA A 300 18.52 7.02 6.35
N PRO A 301 17.79 8.00 5.80
CA PRO A 301 16.47 7.75 5.21
C PRO A 301 16.57 6.78 4.02
N ASP A 302 15.57 5.92 3.88
CA ASP A 302 15.43 5.01 2.73
C ASP A 302 14.39 5.58 1.77
N ASP A 303 14.82 6.03 0.59
CA ASP A 303 13.92 6.59 -0.44
C ASP A 303 12.96 5.55 -1.04
N GLY A 304 13.22 4.25 -0.84
CA GLY A 304 12.31 3.17 -1.21
C GLY A 304 11.20 2.89 -0.18
N ALA A 305 11.30 3.44 1.03
CA ALA A 305 10.30 3.27 2.07
C ALA A 305 9.11 4.23 1.86
N ASP A 306 7.93 3.81 2.32
CA ASP A 306 6.72 4.64 2.30
C ASP A 306 6.57 5.50 3.56
N GLU A 307 7.38 5.23 4.59
CA GLU A 307 7.34 5.91 5.88
C GLU A 307 8.73 6.31 6.35
N LEU A 308 8.79 7.47 6.99
CA LEU A 308 9.97 7.96 7.70
C LEU A 308 9.53 8.55 9.04
N VAL A 309 10.01 7.96 10.14
CA VAL A 309 9.83 8.52 11.48
C VAL A 309 11.07 9.30 11.86
N VAL A 310 10.88 10.51 12.39
CA VAL A 310 11.94 11.47 12.71
C VAL A 310 11.76 11.96 14.14
N TRP A 311 12.84 11.93 14.93
CA TRP A 311 12.91 12.70 16.17
C TRP A 311 13.36 14.13 15.86
N LEU A 312 12.42 15.08 15.95
CA LEU A 312 12.61 16.45 15.48
C LEU A 312 13.77 17.19 16.17
N PRO A 313 14.01 17.07 17.49
CA PRO A 313 15.12 17.78 18.13
C PRO A 313 16.52 17.34 17.69
N GLY A 314 16.67 16.19 17.04
CA GLY A 314 17.98 15.65 16.66
C GLY A 314 18.62 16.32 15.45
N ALA A 315 17.84 17.05 14.65
CA ALA A 315 18.31 17.83 13.51
C ALA A 315 17.32 18.97 13.20
N SER A 316 17.55 19.71 12.11
CA SER A 316 16.61 20.73 11.61
C SER A 316 16.17 20.49 10.17
N SER A 317 16.68 19.44 9.51
CA SER A 317 16.31 19.11 8.14
C SER A 317 16.68 17.67 7.79
N VAL A 318 15.98 17.12 6.78
CA VAL A 318 16.31 15.86 6.10
C VAL A 318 15.95 15.96 4.62
N ARG A 319 16.65 15.21 3.77
CA ARG A 319 16.23 14.94 2.39
C ARG A 319 15.73 13.50 2.29
N TRP A 320 14.52 13.32 1.76
CA TRP A 320 13.88 12.01 1.57
C TRP A 320 12.96 12.05 0.34
N ARG A 321 13.02 11.04 -0.52
CA ARG A 321 12.27 10.92 -1.79
C ARG A 321 12.35 12.20 -2.64
N ASP A 322 13.59 12.67 -2.84
CA ASP A 322 13.93 13.92 -3.53
C ASP A 322 13.30 15.21 -2.98
N THR A 323 12.68 15.14 -1.81
CA THR A 323 12.09 16.28 -1.11
C THR A 323 12.97 16.68 0.07
N SER A 324 13.23 17.98 0.21
CA SER A 324 13.87 18.53 1.41
C SER A 324 12.79 18.96 2.40
N PHE A 325 12.85 18.39 3.59
CA PHE A 325 12.05 18.76 4.74
C PHE A 325 12.92 19.54 5.72
N GLN A 326 12.42 20.67 6.21
CA GLN A 326 13.08 21.50 7.21
C GLN A 326 12.10 21.77 8.34
N TRP A 327 12.57 21.81 9.58
CA TRP A 327 11.71 22.09 10.71
C TRP A 327 12.40 22.92 11.80
N GLN A 328 11.58 23.63 12.55
CA GLN A 328 11.99 24.41 13.70
C GLN A 328 10.92 24.40 14.79
N ALA A 329 11.35 24.42 16.05
CA ALA A 329 10.44 24.52 17.18
C ALA A 329 9.88 25.95 17.30
N ILE A 330 8.58 26.08 17.52
CA ILE A 330 7.86 27.33 17.78
C ILE A 330 7.00 27.14 19.02
N GLY A 331 7.52 27.55 20.18
CA GLY A 331 6.86 27.30 21.46
C GLY A 331 6.71 25.80 21.72
N GLN A 332 5.47 25.31 21.80
CA GLN A 332 5.15 23.88 21.98
C GLN A 332 4.85 23.16 20.65
N ASN A 333 4.90 23.88 19.53
CA ASN A 333 4.58 23.39 18.19
C ASN A 333 5.85 23.31 17.34
N TRP A 334 5.72 22.71 16.15
CA TRP A 334 6.81 22.64 15.17
C TRP A 334 6.36 23.25 13.86
N GLN A 335 7.15 24.15 13.28
CA GLN A 335 6.97 24.54 11.90
C GLN A 335 7.69 23.54 11.01
N LEU A 336 6.99 22.96 10.04
CA LEU A 336 7.54 22.08 9.02
C LEU A 336 7.45 22.78 7.67
N GLN A 337 8.56 22.77 6.93
CA GLN A 337 8.65 23.24 5.56
C GLN A 337 9.02 22.08 4.64
N ALA A 338 8.26 21.92 3.54
CA ALA A 338 8.54 20.95 2.48
C ALA A 338 8.44 21.67 1.13
N GLY A 339 9.57 21.83 0.43
CA GLY A 339 9.64 22.68 -0.75
C GLY A 339 9.18 24.12 -0.46
N ASN A 340 8.11 24.55 -1.14
CA ASN A 340 7.52 25.89 -0.97
C ASN A 340 6.38 25.94 0.05
N GLN A 341 5.99 24.80 0.65
CA GLN A 341 4.92 24.75 1.63
C GLN A 341 5.47 24.85 3.05
N ILE A 342 4.80 25.65 3.88
CA ILE A 342 5.08 25.80 5.30
C ILE A 342 3.80 25.50 6.08
N THR A 343 3.91 24.64 7.09
CA THR A 343 2.79 24.26 7.95
C THR A 343 3.20 24.22 9.43
N LEU A 344 2.22 24.29 10.32
CA LEU A 344 2.41 24.17 11.76
C LEU A 344 1.89 22.82 12.24
N LEU A 345 2.78 22.00 12.81
CA LEU A 345 2.46 20.76 13.50
C LEU A 345 2.15 21.08 14.96
N GLN A 346 1.02 20.60 15.45
CA GLN A 346 0.50 20.90 16.80
C GLN A 346 0.38 19.62 17.63
N PRO A 347 1.44 19.19 18.35
CA PRO A 347 1.44 17.91 19.07
C PRO A 347 0.37 17.80 20.17
N GLN A 348 -0.13 18.93 20.67
CA GLN A 348 -1.12 19.00 21.75
C GLN A 348 -2.57 19.13 21.26
N ALA A 349 -2.78 19.26 19.94
CA ALA A 349 -4.11 19.39 19.37
C ALA A 349 -4.90 18.06 19.47
N ASP A 350 -6.15 18.03 19.03
CA ASP A 350 -6.90 16.78 18.95
C ASP A 350 -6.30 15.86 17.87
N PRO A 351 -6.43 14.51 17.96
CA PRO A 351 -5.86 13.56 17.00
C PRO A 351 -6.16 13.89 15.52
N ALA A 352 -7.34 14.43 15.23
CA ALA A 352 -7.74 14.84 13.88
C ALA A 352 -6.89 16.01 13.32
N GLU A 353 -6.40 16.89 14.20
CA GLU A 353 -5.59 18.08 13.88
C GLU A 353 -4.08 17.82 13.91
N ARG A 354 -3.64 16.70 14.49
CA ARG A 354 -2.23 16.24 14.49
C ARG A 354 -1.79 15.65 13.14
N ARG A 355 -2.60 15.83 12.10
CA ARG A 355 -2.42 15.37 10.74
C ARG A 355 -2.35 16.57 9.82
N VAL A 356 -1.34 16.60 8.95
CA VAL A 356 -1.24 17.59 7.87
C VAL A 356 -0.96 16.90 6.55
N THR A 357 -1.62 17.35 5.49
CA THR A 357 -1.30 16.93 4.12
C THR A 357 -0.38 17.97 3.48
N LEU A 358 0.74 17.51 2.94
CA LEU A 358 1.72 18.29 2.19
C LEU A 358 1.55 17.96 0.71
N GLU A 359 1.21 18.96 -0.08
CA GLU A 359 0.93 18.84 -1.52
C GLU A 359 2.16 19.32 -2.30
N LEU A 360 2.96 18.39 -2.84
CA LEU A 360 4.12 18.72 -3.67
C LEU A 360 3.83 18.38 -5.14
N PRO A 361 4.55 18.96 -6.12
CA PRO A 361 4.23 18.80 -7.55
C PRO A 361 4.13 17.34 -8.03
N HIS A 362 4.91 16.44 -7.44
CA HIS A 362 5.05 15.05 -7.89
C HIS A 362 4.72 14.00 -6.81
N LEU A 363 4.47 14.41 -5.57
CA LEU A 363 4.27 13.53 -4.41
C LEU A 363 3.36 14.24 -3.40
N GLN A 364 2.47 13.50 -2.76
CA GLN A 364 1.80 13.96 -1.56
C GLN A 364 2.45 13.30 -0.34
N PHE A 365 2.58 14.03 0.76
CA PHE A 365 2.98 13.45 2.04
C PHE A 365 1.90 13.70 3.07
N ARG A 366 1.61 12.70 3.90
CA ARG A 366 0.89 12.90 5.15
C ARG A 366 1.89 12.96 6.30
N ALA A 367 1.83 14.04 7.05
CA ALA A 367 2.63 14.27 8.24
C ALA A 367 1.74 14.05 9.48
N PHE A 368 2.22 13.23 10.42
CA PHE A 368 1.61 12.99 11.71
C PHE A 368 2.58 13.37 12.83
N VAL A 369 2.09 13.98 13.90
CA VAL A 369 2.93 14.44 15.00
C VAL A 369 2.45 13.88 16.35
N SER A 370 3.42 13.41 17.16
CA SER A 370 3.22 13.02 18.56
C SER A 370 4.43 13.50 19.36
N GLY A 371 4.19 14.42 20.31
CA GLY A 371 5.26 15.08 21.07
C GLY A 371 6.35 15.68 20.17
N ALA A 372 7.57 15.15 20.29
CA ALA A 372 8.74 15.56 19.50
C ALA A 372 9.02 14.67 18.28
N TYR A 373 8.10 13.78 17.93
CA TYR A 373 8.25 12.81 16.84
C TYR A 373 7.31 13.16 15.68
N LEU A 374 7.83 13.01 14.47
CA LEU A 374 7.13 13.22 13.21
C LEU A 374 7.16 11.93 12.41
N LEU A 375 6.00 11.45 11.97
CA LEU A 375 5.90 10.43 10.93
C LEU A 375 5.53 11.12 9.61
N LEU A 376 6.39 10.96 8.61
CA LEU A 376 6.09 11.29 7.23
C LEU A 376 5.71 10.01 6.49
N ARG A 377 4.50 9.95 5.93
CA ARG A 377 4.08 8.89 5.04
C ARG A 377 3.94 9.45 3.63
N ALA A 378 4.66 8.87 2.68
CA ALA A 378 4.47 9.19 1.27
C ALA A 378 3.10 8.66 0.84
N HIS A 379 2.22 9.56 0.42
CA HIS A 379 0.97 9.21 -0.22
C HIS A 379 1.18 9.28 -1.73
N THR A 380 1.49 8.14 -2.32
CA THR A 380 1.35 7.96 -3.77
C THR A 380 -0.13 7.72 -4.04
N ASP A 381 -0.85 8.75 -4.51
CA ASP A 381 -2.15 8.55 -5.14
C ASP A 381 -1.93 7.59 -6.32
N PRO A 382 -2.43 6.34 -6.25
CA PRO A 382 -2.18 5.35 -7.29
C PRO A 382 -2.65 5.85 -8.65
N GLN A 383 -3.71 6.66 -8.71
CA GLN A 383 -4.23 7.21 -9.95
C GLN A 383 -3.32 8.30 -10.51
N ALA A 384 -2.78 9.18 -9.68
CA ALA A 384 -1.79 10.18 -10.10
C ALA A 384 -0.48 9.53 -10.58
N ASP A 385 0.00 8.50 -9.87
CA ASP A 385 1.18 7.74 -10.26
C ASP A 385 0.98 6.99 -11.57
N LEU A 386 -0.16 6.32 -11.72
CA LEU A 386 -0.52 5.65 -12.97
C LEU A 386 -0.65 6.63 -14.13
N SER A 387 -1.27 7.80 -13.90
CA SER A 387 -1.37 8.88 -14.90
C SER A 387 0.02 9.34 -15.35
N ARG A 388 0.92 9.60 -14.39
CA ARG A 388 2.30 10.03 -14.67
C ARG A 388 3.08 8.96 -15.42
N LEU A 389 3.00 7.70 -14.98
CA LEU A 389 3.68 6.58 -15.64
C LEU A 389 3.13 6.31 -17.03
N LEU A 390 1.82 6.45 -17.25
CA LEU A 390 1.21 6.32 -18.57
C LEU A 390 1.69 7.42 -19.53
N ALA A 391 1.71 8.67 -19.06
CA ALA A 391 2.22 9.81 -19.83
C ALA A 391 3.71 9.63 -20.20
N LEU A 392 4.55 9.26 -19.23
CA LEU A 392 5.95 8.90 -19.48
C LEU A 392 6.05 7.73 -20.48
N GLY A 393 5.19 6.72 -20.34
CA GLY A 393 5.08 5.58 -21.23
C GLY A 393 4.81 5.96 -22.69
N ARG A 394 4.06 7.04 -22.95
CA ARG A 394 3.84 7.56 -24.32
C ARG A 394 5.13 8.13 -24.92
N ALA A 395 5.88 8.90 -24.15
CA ALA A 395 7.19 9.39 -24.59
C ALA A 395 8.13 8.21 -24.86
N VAL A 396 8.20 7.24 -23.95
CA VAL A 396 9.01 6.02 -24.12
C VAL A 396 8.58 5.22 -25.35
N ALA A 397 7.27 5.07 -25.61
CA ALA A 397 6.77 4.36 -26.78
C ALA A 397 7.19 5.02 -28.09
N LEU A 398 7.24 6.37 -28.15
CA LEU A 398 7.79 7.12 -29.27
C LEU A 398 9.29 6.89 -29.42
N LEU A 399 10.06 6.94 -28.33
CA LEU A 399 11.51 6.69 -28.36
C LEU A 399 11.85 5.25 -28.79
N LEU A 400 10.95 4.30 -28.58
CA LEU A 400 11.12 2.91 -29.01
C LEU A 400 10.65 2.65 -30.45
N ASP A 401 10.10 3.65 -31.14
CA ASP A 401 9.67 3.53 -32.53
C ASP A 401 10.88 3.37 -33.47
N PRO A 402 10.99 2.25 -34.22
CA PRO A 402 12.10 2.02 -35.13
C PRO A 402 12.03 2.87 -36.41
N ALA A 403 10.90 3.54 -36.67
CA ALA A 403 10.72 4.35 -37.87
C ALA A 403 11.86 5.36 -38.06
N GLU A 404 12.28 5.53 -39.32
CA GLU A 404 13.39 6.39 -39.72
C GLU A 404 14.68 6.15 -38.90
N SER A 405 14.99 4.89 -38.61
CA SER A 405 16.15 4.49 -37.79
C SER A 405 16.11 5.12 -36.40
N TYR A 406 14.99 4.91 -35.69
CA TYR A 406 14.74 5.46 -34.36
C TYR A 406 14.84 7.00 -34.30
N ALA A 407 14.15 7.70 -35.21
CA ALA A 407 14.21 9.16 -35.31
C ALA A 407 13.89 9.87 -33.99
N ALA A 408 12.81 9.48 -33.29
CA ALA A 408 12.43 10.06 -32.01
C ALA A 408 13.51 9.84 -30.93
N LEU A 409 14.15 8.66 -30.87
CA LEU A 409 15.24 8.39 -29.93
C LEU A 409 16.45 9.27 -30.20
N ARG A 410 16.84 9.40 -31.48
CA ARG A 410 17.95 10.26 -31.91
C ARG A 410 17.65 11.72 -31.59
N LEU A 411 16.42 12.17 -31.82
CA LEU A 411 15.94 13.51 -31.48
C LEU A 411 15.97 13.77 -29.97
N GLY A 412 15.45 12.86 -29.15
CA GLY A 412 15.51 12.98 -27.70
C GLY A 412 16.95 13.06 -27.18
N ARG A 413 17.87 12.28 -27.75
CA ARG A 413 19.30 12.37 -27.43
C ARG A 413 19.93 13.71 -27.85
N ALA A 414 19.57 14.25 -29.01
CA ALA A 414 20.01 15.58 -29.44
C ALA A 414 19.47 16.67 -28.51
N ALA A 415 18.20 16.59 -28.10
CA ALA A 415 17.61 17.52 -27.16
C ALA A 415 18.33 17.49 -25.80
N ALA A 416 18.65 16.30 -25.29
CA ALA A 416 19.43 16.15 -24.05
C ALA A 416 20.87 16.67 -24.17
N GLN A 417 21.49 16.63 -25.36
CA GLN A 417 22.78 17.29 -25.60
C GLN A 417 22.62 18.81 -25.63
N LEU A 418 21.60 19.32 -26.33
CA LEU A 418 21.34 20.75 -26.43
C LEU A 418 21.07 21.38 -25.06
N LEU A 419 20.26 20.74 -24.20
CA LEU A 419 19.95 21.22 -22.85
C LEU A 419 21.16 21.21 -21.92
N ARG A 420 22.06 20.23 -22.05
CA ARG A 420 23.23 20.09 -21.16
C ARG A 420 24.46 20.85 -21.63
N GLU A 421 24.68 20.90 -22.93
CA GLU A 421 25.93 21.36 -23.55
C GLU A 421 25.73 22.60 -24.43
N GLY A 422 24.49 23.03 -24.68
CA GLY A 422 24.15 24.17 -25.54
C GLY A 422 24.38 23.90 -27.04
N ARG A 423 24.75 22.68 -27.43
CA ARG A 423 25.00 22.28 -28.82
C ARG A 423 24.69 20.79 -29.03
N VAL A 424 24.46 20.42 -30.29
CA VAL A 424 24.25 19.02 -30.71
C VAL A 424 25.48 18.54 -31.47
N ASP A 425 25.97 17.34 -31.14
CA ASP A 425 26.97 16.63 -31.95
C ASP A 425 26.27 15.59 -32.85
N PRO A 426 26.04 15.91 -34.14
CA PRO A 426 25.27 15.04 -35.02
C PRO A 426 26.01 13.76 -35.41
N ALA A 427 27.35 13.70 -35.29
CA ALA A 427 28.14 12.55 -35.75
C ALA A 427 27.75 11.26 -35.01
N GLY A 428 27.43 11.35 -33.71
CA GLY A 428 26.99 10.25 -32.86
C GLY A 428 25.48 9.95 -32.89
N LEU A 429 24.72 10.65 -33.73
CA LEU A 429 23.25 10.63 -33.80
C LEU A 429 22.72 10.43 -35.24
N THR A 430 23.54 9.83 -36.10
CA THR A 430 23.16 9.48 -37.48
C THR A 430 22.28 8.22 -37.52
N ALA A 431 21.59 7.98 -38.65
CA ALA A 431 20.83 6.75 -38.87
C ALA A 431 21.71 5.49 -38.70
N SER A 432 22.97 5.52 -39.19
CA SER A 432 23.92 4.42 -39.03
C SER A 432 24.24 4.12 -37.56
N SER A 433 24.29 5.15 -36.71
CA SER A 433 24.53 4.98 -35.27
C SER A 433 23.39 4.28 -34.52
N ALA A 434 22.18 4.24 -35.13
CA ALA A 434 20.99 3.62 -34.55
C ALA A 434 20.92 2.11 -34.76
N ALA A 435 21.74 1.53 -35.63
CA ALA A 435 21.79 0.07 -35.87
C ALA A 435 22.04 -0.72 -34.57
N LYS A 436 22.76 -0.13 -33.61
CA LYS A 436 23.00 -0.73 -32.28
C LYS A 436 21.73 -0.95 -31.46
N TYR A 437 20.67 -0.16 -31.69
CA TYR A 437 19.40 -0.28 -30.97
C TYR A 437 18.62 -1.51 -31.43
N THR A 438 18.68 -1.83 -32.72
CA THR A 438 18.10 -3.05 -33.28
C THR A 438 18.76 -4.31 -32.72
N LEU A 439 20.05 -4.23 -32.38
CA LEU A 439 20.81 -5.35 -31.79
C LEU A 439 20.64 -5.48 -30.27
N ALA A 440 20.07 -4.46 -29.61
CA ALA A 440 19.85 -4.49 -28.17
C ALA A 440 18.70 -5.43 -27.80
N SER A 441 18.76 -6.05 -26.61
CA SER A 441 17.62 -6.81 -26.12
C SER A 441 16.43 -5.87 -25.85
N PRO A 442 15.17 -6.32 -26.01
CA PRO A 442 13.99 -5.47 -25.78
C PRO A 442 13.97 -4.82 -24.40
N ALA A 443 14.37 -5.57 -23.36
CA ALA A 443 14.45 -5.05 -21.99
C ALA A 443 15.53 -3.96 -21.86
N ALA A 444 16.73 -4.18 -22.40
CA ALA A 444 17.80 -3.19 -22.32
C ALA A 444 17.47 -1.91 -23.10
N LEU A 445 16.77 -2.04 -24.24
CA LEU A 445 16.34 -0.89 -25.03
C LEU A 445 15.23 -0.11 -24.32
N LEU A 446 14.26 -0.80 -23.70
CA LEU A 446 13.22 -0.19 -22.87
C LEU A 446 13.83 0.59 -21.69
N ASP A 447 14.75 -0.02 -20.94
CA ASP A 447 15.42 0.64 -19.82
C ASP A 447 16.22 1.87 -20.28
N PHE A 448 16.90 1.76 -21.42
CA PHE A 448 17.65 2.87 -22.01
C PHE A 448 16.72 4.02 -22.44
N ALA A 449 15.63 3.72 -23.13
CA ALA A 449 14.65 4.71 -23.57
C ALA A 449 13.93 5.38 -22.38
N ARG A 450 13.55 4.59 -21.37
CA ARG A 450 12.93 5.08 -20.14
C ARG A 450 13.83 6.04 -19.38
N LYS A 451 15.08 5.65 -19.09
CA LYS A 451 16.05 6.53 -18.42
C LYS A 451 16.29 7.81 -19.22
N GLY A 452 16.33 7.70 -20.54
CA GLY A 452 16.43 8.86 -21.44
C GLY A 452 15.24 9.81 -21.33
N ALA A 453 14.02 9.28 -21.34
CA ALA A 453 12.79 10.05 -21.18
C ALA A 453 12.70 10.72 -19.79
N GLU A 454 12.97 9.98 -18.71
CA GLU A 454 12.95 10.52 -17.34
C GLU A 454 13.96 11.68 -17.18
N ALA A 455 15.18 11.51 -17.69
CA ALA A 455 16.21 12.54 -17.64
C ALA A 455 15.84 13.78 -18.48
N LEU A 456 15.21 13.58 -19.65
CA LEU A 456 14.68 14.67 -20.47
C LEU A 456 13.56 15.41 -19.76
N CYS A 457 12.56 14.70 -19.23
CA CYS A 457 11.45 15.30 -18.48
C CYS A 457 11.98 16.16 -17.32
N ALA A 458 12.95 15.65 -16.55
CA ALA A 458 13.55 16.39 -15.44
C ALA A 458 14.26 17.68 -15.87
N GLN A 459 14.90 17.68 -17.04
CA GLN A 459 15.54 18.87 -17.61
C GLN A 459 14.53 19.85 -18.22
N LEU A 460 13.38 19.35 -18.67
CA LEU A 460 12.31 20.12 -19.31
C LEU A 460 11.33 20.74 -18.31
N THR A 461 11.28 20.28 -17.06
CA THR A 461 10.46 20.83 -15.97
C THR A 461 10.39 22.38 -15.88
N PRO A 462 11.50 23.13 -16.02
CA PRO A 462 11.44 24.59 -15.92
C PRO A 462 10.97 25.31 -17.19
N HIS A 463 10.79 24.59 -18.31
CA HIS A 463 10.43 25.17 -19.60
C HIS A 463 8.91 25.13 -19.82
N SER A 464 8.37 26.05 -20.60
CA SER A 464 6.98 26.04 -21.06
C SER A 464 6.78 25.12 -22.27
N THR A 465 5.53 24.75 -22.56
CA THR A 465 5.15 23.95 -23.73
C THR A 465 5.76 24.44 -25.05
N GLN A 466 5.75 25.77 -25.26
CA GLN A 466 6.32 26.36 -26.47
C GLN A 466 7.86 26.27 -26.50
N GLU A 467 8.52 26.49 -25.36
CA GLU A 467 9.98 26.36 -25.25
C GLU A 467 10.43 24.91 -25.46
N ILE A 468 9.69 23.91 -24.95
CA ILE A 468 9.96 22.49 -25.20
C ILE A 468 9.94 22.19 -26.70
N LEU A 469 8.93 22.70 -27.42
CA LEU A 469 8.81 22.52 -28.86
C LEU A 469 9.97 23.18 -29.61
N ASP A 470 10.36 24.39 -29.23
CA ASP A 470 11.46 25.12 -29.86
C ASP A 470 12.81 24.44 -29.61
N ILE A 471 13.01 23.85 -28.42
CA ILE A 471 14.18 23.01 -28.10
C ILE A 471 14.23 21.79 -29.02
N LEU A 472 13.12 21.05 -29.19
CA LEU A 472 13.11 19.88 -30.08
C LEU A 472 13.32 20.26 -31.55
N ARG A 473 12.71 21.33 -32.04
CA ARG A 473 12.94 21.84 -33.40
C ARG A 473 14.40 22.24 -33.61
N SER A 474 15.02 22.86 -32.62
CA SER A 474 16.44 23.22 -32.66
C SER A 474 17.34 21.98 -32.65
N ALA A 475 16.96 20.94 -31.90
CA ALA A 475 17.67 19.67 -31.85
C ALA A 475 17.52 18.82 -33.12
N ALA A 476 16.40 18.96 -33.85
CA ALA A 476 16.13 18.22 -35.08
C ALA A 476 16.94 18.73 -36.28
N ARG A 477 17.20 20.05 -36.36
CA ARG A 477 17.90 20.67 -37.51
C ARG A 477 19.26 20.04 -37.83
N PRO A 478 20.18 19.81 -36.86
CA PRO A 478 21.48 19.17 -37.15
C PRO A 478 21.36 17.70 -37.60
N LEU A 479 20.24 17.05 -37.29
CA LEU A 479 19.98 15.64 -37.65
C LEU A 479 19.30 15.49 -39.01
N TRP A 480 18.91 16.59 -39.67
CA TRP A 480 18.18 16.60 -40.93
C TRP A 480 16.89 15.76 -40.88
N LEU A 481 16.25 15.70 -39.71
CA LEU A 481 14.95 15.06 -39.56
C LEU A 481 13.89 15.96 -40.20
N THR A 482 13.07 15.39 -41.08
CA THR A 482 11.98 16.07 -41.77
C THR A 482 10.70 15.31 -41.51
N GLY A 483 9.89 15.77 -40.55
CA GLY A 483 8.67 15.07 -40.17
C GLY A 483 7.92 15.76 -39.04
N ASP A 484 6.99 15.01 -38.45
CA ASP A 484 6.18 15.39 -37.28
C ASP A 484 6.78 14.86 -35.96
N TRP A 485 8.03 14.42 -35.97
CA TRP A 485 8.68 13.82 -34.80
C TRP A 485 8.87 14.84 -33.67
N GLU A 486 9.18 16.08 -34.02
CA GLU A 486 9.33 17.19 -33.09
C GLU A 486 8.02 17.48 -32.38
N ASP A 487 6.93 17.65 -33.13
CA ASP A 487 5.62 17.97 -32.55
C ASP A 487 5.10 16.80 -31.69
N ARG A 488 5.27 15.54 -32.14
CA ARG A 488 4.82 14.36 -31.40
C ARG A 488 5.62 14.13 -30.12
N LEU A 489 6.95 14.21 -30.19
CA LEU A 489 7.80 14.04 -29.02
C LEU A 489 7.62 15.22 -28.06
N ALA A 490 7.48 16.45 -28.56
CA ALA A 490 7.19 17.62 -27.73
C ALA A 490 5.86 17.44 -27.00
N GLY A 491 4.79 17.05 -27.69
CA GLY A 491 3.48 16.82 -27.06
C GLY A 491 3.51 15.71 -26.00
N ALA A 492 4.22 14.60 -26.26
CA ALA A 492 4.34 13.52 -25.28
C ALA A 492 5.16 13.94 -24.04
N LEU A 493 6.25 14.69 -24.23
CA LEU A 493 7.08 15.19 -23.12
C LEU A 493 6.35 16.29 -22.34
N ASP A 494 5.66 17.20 -23.01
CA ASP A 494 4.84 18.24 -22.39
C ASP A 494 3.75 17.64 -21.50
N ILE A 495 3.04 16.61 -22.00
CA ILE A 495 2.06 15.88 -21.19
C ILE A 495 2.75 15.21 -19.99
N ALA A 496 3.92 14.59 -20.18
CA ALA A 496 4.64 13.92 -19.10
C ALA A 496 5.22 14.88 -18.03
N VAL A 497 5.48 16.13 -18.39
CA VAL A 497 6.10 17.14 -17.51
C VAL A 497 5.06 18.04 -16.84
N HIS A 498 4.11 18.58 -17.61
CA HIS A 498 3.22 19.66 -17.16
C HIS A 498 1.77 19.23 -16.95
N HIS A 499 1.36 18.12 -17.56
CA HIS A 499 -0.02 17.67 -17.51
C HIS A 499 -0.17 16.34 -16.76
N ARG A 500 -1.39 16.05 -16.35
CA ARG A 500 -1.77 14.72 -15.86
C ARG A 500 -2.69 14.12 -16.90
N GLU A 501 -2.38 12.91 -17.33
CA GLU A 501 -3.25 12.20 -18.24
C GLU A 501 -4.51 11.74 -17.48
N PRO A 502 -5.71 12.21 -17.87
CA PRO A 502 -6.91 11.85 -17.16
C PRO A 502 -7.19 10.35 -17.33
N LEU A 503 -7.16 9.61 -16.23
CA LEU A 503 -7.53 8.20 -16.19
C LEU A 503 -8.98 8.06 -15.70
N PRO A 504 -9.81 7.22 -16.37
CA PRO A 504 -11.14 6.90 -15.88
C PRO A 504 -11.07 6.12 -14.55
N ALA A 505 -12.18 6.09 -13.83
CA ALA A 505 -12.29 5.30 -12.60
C ALA A 505 -11.96 3.83 -12.86
N ALA A 506 -11.30 3.20 -11.87
CA ALA A 506 -10.74 1.87 -12.06
C ALA A 506 -11.81 0.79 -12.28
N LEU A 507 -11.63 0.02 -13.34
CA LEU A 507 -12.50 -1.10 -13.71
C LEU A 507 -12.09 -2.35 -12.94
N LYS A 508 -13.08 -3.14 -12.49
CA LYS A 508 -12.88 -4.44 -11.81
C LYS A 508 -13.15 -5.64 -12.72
N GLN A 509 -13.10 -5.42 -14.03
CA GLN A 509 -13.37 -6.43 -15.05
C GLN A 509 -12.10 -7.19 -15.40
N THR A 510 -12.25 -8.47 -15.77
CA THR A 510 -11.12 -9.35 -16.14
C THR A 510 -10.90 -9.45 -17.65
N ARG A 511 -11.79 -8.83 -18.43
CA ARG A 511 -11.64 -8.63 -19.88
C ARG A 511 -12.02 -7.20 -20.20
N VAL A 512 -11.08 -6.44 -20.75
CA VAL A 512 -11.28 -5.02 -21.07
C VAL A 512 -10.74 -4.74 -22.46
N THR A 513 -11.45 -3.92 -23.24
CA THR A 513 -11.00 -3.46 -24.55
C THR A 513 -10.32 -2.10 -24.41
N LEU A 514 -9.10 -1.98 -24.93
CA LEU A 514 -8.37 -0.72 -24.98
C LEU A 514 -8.99 0.20 -26.04
N PRO A 515 -9.27 1.47 -25.71
CA PRO A 515 -9.83 2.43 -26.65
C PRO A 515 -8.95 2.64 -27.88
N SER A 516 -9.59 2.87 -29.04
CA SER A 516 -8.90 3.14 -30.31
C SER A 516 -8.40 4.59 -30.44
N ASP A 517 -8.91 5.50 -29.63
CA ASP A 517 -8.52 6.93 -29.59
C ASP A 517 -7.26 7.19 -28.77
N THR A 518 -6.52 6.11 -28.44
CA THR A 518 -5.31 6.09 -27.61
C THR A 518 -5.52 6.45 -26.15
N SER A 519 -6.74 6.73 -25.68
CA SER A 519 -7.00 7.05 -24.28
C SER A 519 -6.63 5.89 -23.34
N GLY A 520 -6.18 6.25 -22.14
CA GLY A 520 -5.85 5.28 -21.09
C GLY A 520 -7.08 4.73 -20.39
N ILE A 521 -6.99 3.48 -19.94
CA ILE A 521 -7.93 2.88 -18.98
C ILE A 521 -7.21 2.57 -17.67
N CYS A 522 -7.96 2.44 -16.57
CA CYS A 522 -7.46 1.95 -15.29
C CYS A 522 -8.20 0.67 -14.90
N VAL A 523 -7.47 -0.38 -14.50
CA VAL A 523 -8.02 -1.71 -14.19
C VAL A 523 -7.30 -2.33 -13.00
N GLU A 524 -8.01 -3.10 -12.18
CA GLU A 524 -7.42 -3.91 -11.10
C GLU A 524 -6.79 -5.20 -11.64
N LEU A 525 -5.52 -5.45 -11.29
CA LEU A 525 -4.81 -6.69 -11.58
C LEU A 525 -5.28 -7.81 -10.65
N ARG A 526 -5.75 -8.91 -11.25
CA ARG A 526 -6.18 -10.14 -10.55
C ARG A 526 -5.58 -11.35 -11.23
N ASP A 527 -5.23 -12.36 -10.43
CA ASP A 527 -4.57 -13.57 -10.92
C ASP A 527 -5.59 -14.66 -11.27
N ASP A 528 -6.78 -14.62 -10.66
CA ASP A 528 -7.88 -15.54 -10.91
C ASP A 528 -9.24 -14.82 -10.96
N PRO A 529 -9.91 -14.71 -12.12
CA PRO A 529 -9.38 -15.03 -13.45
C PRO A 529 -8.36 -13.96 -13.93
N PRO A 530 -7.40 -14.33 -14.80
CA PRO A 530 -6.37 -13.40 -15.28
C PRO A 530 -6.95 -12.27 -16.13
N LEU A 531 -6.36 -11.08 -16.03
CA LEU A 531 -6.79 -9.92 -16.79
C LEU A 531 -6.39 -10.06 -18.27
N SER A 532 -7.35 -9.88 -19.18
CA SER A 532 -7.09 -9.85 -20.63
C SER A 532 -7.46 -8.50 -21.22
N LEU A 533 -6.49 -7.85 -21.87
CA LEU A 533 -6.64 -6.58 -22.57
C LEU A 533 -6.76 -6.82 -24.07
N GLN A 534 -7.86 -6.40 -24.68
CA GLN A 534 -8.09 -6.50 -26.13
C GLN A 534 -7.74 -5.19 -26.82
N PHE A 535 -7.09 -5.25 -27.97
CA PHE A 535 -6.77 -4.08 -28.80
C PHE A 535 -6.67 -4.51 -30.27
N GLY A 536 -7.41 -3.84 -31.14
CA GLY A 536 -7.62 -4.31 -32.51
C GLY A 536 -8.12 -5.77 -32.54
N ALA A 537 -7.49 -6.62 -33.35
CA ALA A 537 -7.78 -8.05 -33.42
C ALA A 537 -6.93 -8.91 -32.45
N ARG A 538 -6.22 -8.29 -31.50
CA ARG A 538 -5.24 -8.95 -30.62
C ARG A 538 -5.66 -8.86 -29.15
N ALA A 539 -5.06 -9.73 -28.33
CA ALA A 539 -5.22 -9.70 -26.89
C ALA A 539 -3.89 -9.94 -26.17
N LEU A 540 -3.71 -9.24 -25.05
CA LEU A 540 -2.61 -9.41 -24.12
C LEU A 540 -3.18 -9.87 -22.78
N THR A 541 -2.67 -10.97 -22.24
CA THR A 541 -3.12 -11.52 -20.96
C THR A 541 -2.08 -11.28 -19.88
N LEU A 542 -2.51 -10.72 -18.75
CA LEU A 542 -1.71 -10.43 -17.58
C LEU A 542 -2.02 -11.46 -16.50
N ARG A 543 -0.98 -12.17 -16.06
CA ARG A 543 -1.07 -13.15 -14.97
C ARG A 543 0.25 -13.25 -14.23
N ARG A 544 0.23 -13.81 -13.02
CA ARG A 544 1.48 -14.12 -12.33
C ARG A 544 2.15 -15.33 -12.94
N ASP A 545 3.47 -15.29 -12.98
CA ASP A 545 4.30 -16.41 -13.40
C ASP A 545 4.57 -17.37 -12.22
N PHE A 546 5.41 -18.38 -12.44
CA PHE A 546 5.78 -19.36 -11.40
C PHE A 546 6.56 -18.74 -10.23
N ARG A 547 7.13 -17.54 -10.40
CA ARG A 547 7.81 -16.76 -9.35
C ARG A 547 6.87 -15.80 -8.62
N ARG A 548 5.58 -15.83 -8.95
CA ARG A 548 4.55 -14.90 -8.46
C ARG A 548 4.76 -13.45 -8.93
N GLU A 549 5.55 -13.25 -9.97
CA GLU A 549 5.77 -11.95 -10.61
C GLU A 549 4.75 -11.75 -11.73
N TRP A 550 4.30 -10.52 -11.93
CA TRP A 550 3.35 -10.24 -13.02
C TRP A 550 4.04 -10.34 -14.37
N SER A 551 3.38 -11.02 -15.31
CA SER A 551 3.85 -11.19 -16.68
C SER A 551 2.75 -10.85 -17.68
N ALA A 552 3.13 -10.14 -18.74
CA ALA A 552 2.30 -9.89 -19.91
C ALA A 552 2.60 -10.97 -20.95
N ILE A 553 1.56 -11.70 -21.35
CA ILE A 553 1.66 -12.84 -22.26
C ILE A 553 0.83 -12.54 -23.50
N MET A 554 1.44 -12.78 -24.65
CA MET A 554 0.79 -12.63 -25.95
C MET A 554 1.05 -13.87 -26.80
N PRO A 555 0.05 -14.36 -27.55
CA PRO A 555 0.25 -15.46 -28.49
C PRO A 555 1.38 -15.14 -29.47
N GLY A 556 2.35 -16.06 -29.59
CA GLY A 556 3.48 -15.94 -30.52
C GLY A 556 4.65 -15.05 -30.07
N HIS A 557 4.60 -14.50 -28.85
CA HIS A 557 5.67 -13.68 -28.28
C HIS A 557 6.19 -14.24 -26.96
N ALA A 558 7.44 -13.94 -26.63
CA ALA A 558 8.00 -14.28 -25.33
C ALA A 558 7.26 -13.50 -24.21
N PRO A 559 7.01 -14.12 -23.03
CA PRO A 559 6.44 -13.42 -21.89
C PRO A 559 7.30 -12.21 -21.50
N LEU A 560 6.64 -11.08 -21.23
CA LEU A 560 7.29 -9.84 -20.80
C LEU A 560 7.01 -9.63 -19.31
N ALA A 561 8.07 -9.40 -18.52
CA ALA A 561 7.90 -9.07 -17.11
C ALA A 561 7.21 -7.70 -16.98
N LEU A 562 6.16 -7.64 -16.16
CA LEU A 562 5.41 -6.41 -15.91
C LEU A 562 6.04 -5.65 -14.75
N GLN A 563 6.84 -4.65 -15.11
CA GLN A 563 7.39 -3.66 -14.17
C GLN A 563 6.35 -2.58 -13.85
N ASP A 564 6.75 -1.52 -13.15
CA ASP A 564 5.95 -0.32 -12.92
C ASP A 564 5.64 0.44 -14.22
N LEU A 565 6.55 0.43 -15.20
CA LEU A 565 6.28 0.86 -16.58
C LEU A 565 6.82 -0.18 -17.56
N THR A 566 5.96 -0.65 -18.45
CA THR A 566 6.30 -1.63 -19.48
C THR A 566 5.67 -1.18 -20.80
N VAL A 567 6.49 -1.06 -21.84
CA VAL A 567 5.99 -0.77 -23.20
C VAL A 567 6.23 -2.00 -24.07
N ALA A 568 5.14 -2.66 -24.46
CA ALA A 568 5.17 -3.81 -25.35
C ALA A 568 4.95 -3.34 -26.80
N ARG A 569 5.97 -3.50 -27.63
CA ARG A 569 5.85 -3.34 -29.09
C ARG A 569 5.19 -4.57 -29.67
N VAL A 570 4.06 -4.38 -30.34
CA VAL A 570 3.27 -5.42 -31.00
C VAL A 570 3.10 -4.99 -32.44
N PRO A 571 3.10 -5.90 -33.43
CA PRO A 571 2.86 -5.48 -34.81
C PRO A 571 1.55 -4.67 -34.93
N GLY A 572 1.69 -3.41 -35.37
CA GLY A 572 0.61 -2.44 -35.52
C GLY A 572 0.23 -1.64 -34.27
N PHE A 573 0.73 -1.98 -33.08
CA PHE A 573 0.41 -1.27 -31.83
C PHE A 573 1.55 -1.25 -30.80
N ASN A 574 1.65 -0.17 -30.06
CA ASN A 574 2.40 -0.05 -28.82
C ASN A 574 1.44 -0.14 -27.66
N VAL A 575 1.58 -1.17 -26.83
CA VAL A 575 0.78 -1.31 -25.61
C VAL A 575 1.61 -0.78 -24.44
N ILE A 576 1.14 0.30 -23.84
CA ILE A 576 1.76 0.91 -22.66
C ILE A 576 1.03 0.38 -21.43
N LEU A 577 1.80 -0.16 -20.49
CA LEU A 577 1.33 -0.74 -19.24
C LEU A 577 2.04 -0.05 -18.08
N ALA A 578 1.30 0.76 -17.33
CA ALA A 578 1.77 1.39 -16.10
C ALA A 578 1.13 0.66 -14.92
N ARG A 579 1.92 0.30 -13.91
CA ARG A 579 1.48 -0.47 -12.75
C ARG A 579 1.86 0.24 -11.46
N HIS A 580 0.89 0.35 -10.56
CA HIS A 580 1.10 0.78 -9.18
C HIS A 580 0.39 -0.21 -8.25
N GLY A 581 1.15 -1.04 -7.52
CA GLY A 581 0.60 -2.08 -6.67
C GLY A 581 -0.21 -3.13 -7.45
N THR A 582 -1.52 -3.20 -7.16
CA THR A 582 -2.52 -4.04 -7.85
C THR A 582 -3.30 -3.28 -8.92
N TRP A 583 -2.99 -2.01 -9.16
CA TRP A 583 -3.66 -1.22 -10.20
C TRP A 583 -2.79 -1.14 -11.45
N LEU A 584 -3.45 -1.14 -12.60
CA LEU A 584 -2.83 -1.04 -13.91
C LEU A 584 -3.53 0.04 -14.73
N ALA A 585 -2.77 1.01 -15.22
CA ALA A 585 -3.17 1.83 -16.34
C ALA A 585 -2.64 1.24 -17.65
N ALA A 586 -3.50 1.19 -18.66
CA ALA A 586 -3.15 0.62 -19.95
C ALA A 586 -3.65 1.50 -21.10
N ALA A 587 -2.83 1.64 -22.14
CA ALA A 587 -3.20 2.32 -23.38
C ALA A 587 -2.62 1.58 -24.59
N ALA A 588 -3.32 1.64 -25.72
CA ALA A 588 -2.82 1.16 -27.00
C ALA A 588 -2.61 2.36 -27.94
N GLN A 589 -1.44 2.46 -28.54
CA GLN A 589 -1.15 3.45 -29.57
C GLN A 589 -0.86 2.73 -30.89
N PRO A 590 -1.48 3.12 -32.01
CA PRO A 590 -1.17 2.52 -33.30
C PRO A 590 0.28 2.81 -33.69
N ASP A 591 0.93 1.81 -34.28
CA ASP A 591 2.29 1.91 -34.81
C ASP A 591 2.27 2.54 -36.21
N ARG A 592 3.25 3.41 -36.52
CA ARG A 592 3.23 4.20 -37.77
C ARG A 592 3.37 3.31 -39.02
N GLU A 593 4.04 2.16 -38.92
CA GLU A 593 4.17 1.20 -40.02
C GLU A 593 2.81 0.68 -40.52
N ALA A 594 1.77 0.64 -39.68
CA ALA A 594 0.43 0.16 -40.06
C ALA A 594 -0.43 1.23 -40.74
N ALA A 595 -0.16 2.52 -40.51
CA ALA A 595 -0.95 3.63 -41.08
C ALA A 595 -0.64 3.90 -42.56
N GLY A 596 0.42 3.29 -43.11
CA GLY A 596 0.87 3.45 -44.50
C GLY A 596 0.61 2.25 -45.43
N ALA A 597 0.05 1.14 -44.93
CA ALA A 597 -0.35 0.02 -45.78
C ALA A 597 -1.80 0.24 -46.24
N PRO A 598 -2.09 0.30 -47.56
CA PRO A 598 -3.48 0.24 -48.01
C PRO A 598 -4.08 -1.14 -47.63
N PRO A 599 -5.42 -1.22 -47.51
CA PRO A 599 -6.12 -2.45 -47.13
C PRO A 599 -5.81 -3.64 -48.03
#